data_AF-A0A6M3J2S8-F1
#
_entry.id   AF-A0A6M3J2S8-F1
#
_cell.length_a   1.000
_cell.length_b   1.000
_cell.length_c   1.000
_cell.angle_alpha   90.00
_cell.angle_beta   90.00
_cell.angle_gamma   90.00
#
_symmetry.space_group_name_H-M   'P 1'
#
loop_
_entity.id
_entity.type
_entity.pdbx_description
1 polymer ?
#
loop_
_entity_poly.entity_id
_entity_poly.type
_entity_poly.pdbx_seq_one_letter_code
_entity_poly.pdbx_strand_id
1 'polypeptide(L)'
;MAQQLLSLNFEIEGEKRLRAVLQVPIDKIKNLRPVWDLIRDDFAARNQDWLDSEGKGSFAPLSPAYAAWKEVHFPGMKILQRTRRLYNSLTDVNDADFIYAPEKLRVILGTKVRYGRYHQVGTRRMPRRPILKLGKDAAVQWARMIHQYLFESGQFSRAKPISMQRRRKGA
;
A
#
# COMPACT_ATOMS: atom_id res chain seq x y z
N MET A 1 29.42 3.56 17.07
CA MET A 1 28.14 4.24 16.77
C MET A 1 27.16 3.21 16.23
N ALA A 2 25.93 3.16 16.74
CA ALA A 2 24.93 2.20 16.26
C ALA A 2 24.46 2.59 14.84
N GLN A 3 24.50 1.64 13.90
CA GLN A 3 24.03 1.86 12.54
C GLN A 3 22.50 2.03 12.55
N GLN A 4 21.98 3.16 12.09
CA GLN A 4 20.52 3.35 11.94
C GLN A 4 20.03 2.57 10.72
N LEU A 5 19.14 1.61 10.96
CA LEU A 5 18.48 0.81 9.92
C LEU A 5 17.28 1.56 9.35
N LEU A 6 17.03 1.37 8.04
CA LEU A 6 15.83 1.88 7.38
C LEU A 6 14.58 1.24 8.00
N SER A 7 13.73 2.09 8.57
CA SER A 7 12.42 1.72 9.07
C SER A 7 11.35 2.31 8.17
N LEU A 8 10.56 1.45 7.54
CA LEU A 8 9.39 1.82 6.77
C LEU A 8 8.18 1.79 7.69
N ASN A 9 7.50 2.93 7.80
CA ASN A 9 6.28 3.06 8.57
C ASN A 9 5.11 3.29 7.61
N PHE A 10 4.11 2.42 7.69
CA PHE A 10 2.88 2.53 6.90
C PHE A 10 1.75 2.91 7.85
N GLU A 11 1.15 4.05 7.58
CA GLU A 11 0.03 4.58 8.34
C GLU A 11 -1.19 4.63 7.45
N ILE A 12 -2.29 4.03 7.92
CA ILE A 12 -3.57 3.99 7.21
C ILE A 12 -4.61 4.49 8.19
N GLU A 13 -5.51 5.33 7.70
CA GLU A 13 -6.58 5.85 8.53
C GLU A 13 -7.43 4.71 9.11
N GLY A 14 -7.65 4.73 10.43
CA GLY A 14 -8.46 3.74 11.13
C GLY A 14 -7.84 2.35 11.28
N GLU A 15 -6.57 2.15 10.91
CA GLU A 15 -5.86 0.87 11.07
C GLU A 15 -4.63 0.99 11.98
N LYS A 16 -4.14 -0.17 12.45
CA LYS A 16 -2.86 -0.24 13.17
C LYS A 16 -1.71 0.09 12.22
N ARG A 17 -0.76 0.90 12.70
CA ARG A 17 0.49 1.18 11.97
C ARG A 17 1.23 -0.13 11.68
N LEU A 18 1.69 -0.28 10.45
CA LEU A 18 2.57 -1.37 10.05
C LEU A 18 4.00 -0.85 9.95
N ARG A 19 4.94 -1.71 10.33
CA ARG A 19 6.36 -1.40 10.29
C ARG A 19 7.10 -2.52 9.57
N ALA A 20 7.95 -2.16 8.62
CA ALA A 20 8.94 -3.06 8.06
C ALA A 20 10.33 -2.47 8.32
N VAL A 21 11.28 -3.31 8.74
CA VAL A 21 12.66 -2.89 8.97
C VAL A 21 13.54 -3.56 7.93
N LEU A 22 14.32 -2.76 7.23
CA LEU A 22 15.32 -3.21 6.27
C LEU A 22 16.71 -3.01 6.86
N GLN A 23 17.60 -3.98 6.69
CA GLN A 23 18.98 -3.90 7.15
C GLN A 23 19.85 -3.02 6.24
N VAL A 24 19.35 -1.82 5.93
CA VAL A 24 20.02 -0.84 5.06
C VAL A 24 20.27 0.43 5.86
N PRO A 25 21.53 0.92 5.96
CA PRO A 25 21.86 2.24 6.49
C PRO A 25 21.09 3.36 5.79
N ILE A 26 20.36 4.16 6.57
CA ILE A 26 19.48 5.23 6.04
C ILE A 26 20.27 6.39 5.41
N ASP A 27 21.50 6.63 5.85
CA ASP A 27 22.38 7.74 5.42
C ASP A 27 22.79 7.67 3.94
N LYS A 28 22.62 6.51 3.31
CA LYS A 28 22.93 6.30 1.88
C LYS A 28 21.73 6.47 0.95
N ILE A 29 20.52 6.55 1.51
CA ILE A 29 19.28 6.58 0.72
C ILE A 29 18.93 8.03 0.41
N LYS A 30 18.98 8.40 -0.87
CA LYS A 30 18.77 9.79 -1.30
C LYS A 30 17.41 10.02 -1.93
N ASN A 31 16.89 9.02 -2.64
CA ASN A 31 15.66 9.16 -3.40
C ASN A 31 15.02 7.80 -3.69
N LEU A 32 13.82 7.61 -3.16
CA LEU A 32 12.95 6.45 -3.35
C LEU A 32 11.79 6.76 -4.33
N ARG A 33 11.72 7.96 -4.92
CA ARG A 33 10.66 8.29 -5.90
C ARG A 33 10.45 7.25 -7.00
N PRO A 34 11.50 6.65 -7.60
CA PRO A 34 11.29 5.64 -8.63
C PRO A 34 10.57 4.37 -8.12
N VAL A 35 10.76 3.97 -6.86
CA VAL A 35 10.05 2.81 -6.29
C VAL A 35 8.64 3.18 -5.81
N TRP A 36 8.35 4.47 -5.60
CA TRP A 36 6.99 4.91 -5.28
C TRP A 36 5.99 4.67 -6.41
N ASP A 37 6.43 4.70 -7.67
CA ASP A 37 5.56 4.35 -8.81
C ASP A 37 5.15 2.87 -8.75
N LEU A 38 6.10 1.97 -8.45
CA LEU A 38 5.82 0.53 -8.28
C LEU A 38 4.86 0.26 -7.10
N ILE A 39 5.06 0.98 -5.99
CA ILE A 39 4.20 0.86 -4.81
C ILE A 39 2.80 1.45 -5.08
N ARG A 40 2.69 2.53 -5.85
CA ARG A 40 1.41 3.10 -6.30
C ARG A 40 0.62 2.09 -7.11
N ASP A 41 1.27 1.42 -8.06
CA ASP A 41 0.60 0.47 -8.94
C ASP A 41 0.14 -0.78 -8.17
N ASP A 42 0.98 -1.30 -7.27
CA ASP A 42 0.59 -2.41 -6.38
C ASP A 42 -0.51 -1.98 -5.38
N PHE A 43 -0.49 -0.75 -4.88
CA PHE A 43 -1.57 -0.19 -4.07
C PHE A 43 -2.90 -0.18 -4.83
N ALA A 44 -2.91 0.31 -6.07
CA ALA A 44 -4.11 0.37 -6.90
C ALA A 44 -4.66 -1.04 -7.18
N ALA A 45 -3.78 -1.97 -7.56
CA ALA A 45 -4.15 -3.37 -7.82
C ALA A 45 -4.74 -4.05 -6.58
N ARG A 46 -4.14 -3.86 -5.40
CA ARG A 46 -4.65 -4.42 -4.14
C ARG A 46 -5.99 -3.83 -3.74
N ASN A 47 -6.20 -2.53 -3.96
CA ASN A 47 -7.49 -1.88 -3.70
C ASN A 47 -8.58 -2.41 -4.63
N GLN A 48 -8.24 -2.61 -5.91
CA GLN A 48 -9.16 -3.23 -6.87
C GLN A 48 -9.59 -4.61 -6.37
N ASP A 49 -8.62 -5.48 -6.08
CA ASP A 49 -8.87 -6.84 -5.59
C ASP A 49 -9.72 -6.84 -4.30
N TRP A 50 -9.42 -5.92 -3.37
CA TRP A 50 -10.13 -5.76 -2.11
C TRP A 50 -11.58 -5.29 -2.29
N LEU A 51 -11.81 -4.27 -3.12
CA LEU A 51 -13.15 -3.72 -3.37
C LEU A 51 -14.00 -4.65 -4.24
N ASP A 52 -13.37 -5.36 -5.17
CA ASP A 52 -14.05 -6.33 -6.02
C ASP A 52 -14.46 -7.59 -5.27
N SER A 53 -13.68 -8.02 -4.29
CA SER A 53 -14.04 -9.14 -3.43
C SER A 53 -14.97 -8.75 -2.27
N GLU A 54 -15.44 -7.50 -2.25
CA GLU A 54 -16.24 -6.93 -1.15
C GLU A 54 -15.57 -7.14 0.22
N GLY A 55 -14.28 -6.84 0.24
CA GLY A 55 -13.42 -7.08 1.39
C GLY A 55 -13.22 -8.57 1.67
N LYS A 56 -13.15 -9.40 0.64
CA LYS A 56 -13.12 -10.88 0.75
C LYS A 56 -14.30 -11.41 1.59
N GLY A 57 -15.49 -10.83 1.37
CA GLY A 57 -16.70 -11.14 2.13
C GLY A 57 -16.76 -10.56 3.55
N SER A 58 -15.77 -9.77 3.97
CA SER A 58 -15.77 -9.18 5.33
C SER A 58 -16.65 -7.94 5.48
N PHE A 59 -17.13 -7.37 4.37
CA PHE A 59 -18.04 -6.22 4.45
C PHE A 59 -19.40 -6.65 5.01
N ALA A 60 -19.85 -5.94 6.03
CA ALA A 60 -21.20 -6.13 6.53
C ALA A 60 -22.22 -5.91 5.40
N PRO A 61 -23.23 -6.79 5.26
CA PRO A 61 -24.19 -6.69 4.17
C PRO A 61 -24.95 -5.37 4.21
N LEU A 62 -25.55 -5.00 3.08
CA LEU A 62 -26.50 -3.88 3.04
C LEU A 62 -27.76 -4.27 3.82
N SER A 63 -28.47 -3.28 4.37
CA SER A 63 -29.80 -3.55 4.91
C SER A 63 -30.72 -4.05 3.79
N PRO A 64 -31.67 -4.95 4.05
CA PRO A 64 -32.53 -5.52 3.00
C PRO A 64 -33.23 -4.44 2.16
N ALA A 65 -33.78 -3.41 2.82
CA ALA A 65 -34.43 -2.29 2.13
C ALA A 65 -33.48 -1.51 1.21
N TYR A 66 -32.24 -1.24 1.67
CA TYR A 66 -31.27 -0.53 0.86
C TYR A 66 -30.70 -1.40 -0.26
N ALA A 67 -30.51 -2.71 -0.02
CA ALA A 67 -30.11 -3.67 -1.03
C ALA A 67 -31.15 -3.74 -2.16
N ALA A 68 -32.44 -3.87 -1.82
CA ALA A 68 -33.53 -3.89 -2.79
C ALA A 68 -33.61 -2.57 -3.59
N TRP A 69 -33.54 -1.43 -2.91
CA TRP A 69 -33.50 -0.13 -3.59
C TRP A 69 -32.30 -0.04 -4.54
N LYS A 70 -31.12 -0.46 -4.08
CA LYS A 70 -29.90 -0.39 -4.87
C LYS A 70 -29.95 -1.32 -6.08
N GLU A 71 -30.51 -2.52 -5.96
CA GLU A 71 -30.63 -3.45 -7.09
C GLU A 71 -31.50 -2.87 -8.21
N VAL A 72 -32.57 -2.16 -7.86
CA VAL A 72 -33.43 -1.48 -8.86
C VAL A 72 -32.73 -0.32 -9.54
N HIS A 73 -31.94 0.47 -8.81
CA HIS A 73 -31.36 1.72 -9.33
C HIS A 73 -29.93 1.55 -9.88
N PHE A 74 -29.22 0.54 -9.42
CA PHE A 74 -27.81 0.25 -9.69
C PHE A 74 -27.60 -1.28 -9.80
N PRO A 75 -28.27 -1.95 -10.75
CA PRO A 75 -28.28 -3.41 -10.85
C PRO A 75 -26.86 -3.96 -11.00
N GLY A 76 -26.57 -5.04 -10.26
CA GLY A 76 -25.27 -5.72 -10.29
C GLY A 76 -24.11 -4.98 -9.61
N MET A 77 -24.36 -3.83 -8.95
CA MET A 77 -23.29 -3.05 -8.32
C MET A 77 -22.95 -3.52 -6.90
N LYS A 78 -21.67 -3.86 -6.68
CA LYS A 78 -21.09 -4.28 -5.39
C LYS A 78 -21.28 -3.26 -4.28
N ILE A 79 -21.28 -3.68 -3.01
CA ILE A 79 -21.68 -2.91 -1.81
C ILE A 79 -21.16 -1.46 -1.80
N LEU A 80 -19.86 -1.24 -2.01
CA LEU A 80 -19.23 0.11 -1.99
C LEU A 80 -19.20 0.82 -3.36
N GLN A 81 -19.85 0.24 -4.36
CA GLN A 81 -19.90 0.75 -5.72
C GLN A 81 -21.32 1.21 -6.01
N ARG A 82 -21.51 2.52 -6.21
CA ARG A 82 -22.78 3.09 -6.70
C ARG A 82 -22.54 3.85 -8.00
N THR A 83 -21.68 4.85 -7.95
CA THR A 83 -21.24 5.62 -9.11
C THR A 83 -19.80 5.28 -9.54
N ARG A 84 -19.19 4.30 -8.88
CA ARG A 84 -17.76 3.95 -8.98
C ARG A 84 -16.75 5.05 -8.66
N ARG A 85 -17.17 6.28 -8.31
CA ARG A 85 -16.25 7.39 -7.97
C ARG A 85 -15.21 7.00 -6.91
N LEU A 86 -15.65 6.44 -5.78
CA LEU A 86 -14.72 5.98 -4.73
C LEU A 86 -13.83 4.84 -5.20
N TYR A 87 -14.39 3.90 -5.96
CA TYR A 87 -13.63 2.78 -6.54
C TYR A 87 -12.51 3.32 -7.44
N ASN A 88 -12.85 4.11 -8.45
CA ASN A 88 -11.90 4.65 -9.41
C ASN A 88 -10.81 5.49 -8.73
N SER A 89 -11.18 6.31 -7.74
CA SER A 89 -10.22 7.12 -6.97
C SER A 89 -9.18 6.32 -6.16
N LEU A 90 -9.32 4.99 -6.08
CA LEU A 90 -8.40 4.09 -5.40
C LEU A 90 -7.74 3.08 -6.35
N THR A 91 -8.30 2.84 -7.53
CA THR A 91 -7.88 1.77 -8.45
C THR A 91 -7.35 2.30 -9.79
N ASP A 92 -7.77 3.48 -10.21
CA ASP A 92 -7.27 4.13 -11.42
C ASP A 92 -6.27 5.22 -11.00
N VAL A 93 -5.00 4.97 -11.30
CA VAL A 93 -3.89 5.88 -10.96
C VAL A 93 -3.96 7.22 -11.70
N ASN A 94 -4.79 7.33 -12.74
CA ASN A 94 -5.02 8.55 -13.50
C ASN A 94 -6.29 9.29 -13.09
N ASP A 95 -7.09 8.76 -12.15
CA ASP A 95 -8.32 9.39 -11.68
C ASP A 95 -8.01 10.70 -10.95
N ALA A 96 -8.80 11.74 -11.20
CA ALA A 96 -8.58 13.06 -10.61
C ALA A 96 -8.70 13.08 -9.08
N ASP A 97 -9.45 12.13 -8.50
CA ASP A 97 -9.59 11.94 -7.06
C ASP A 97 -8.53 10.98 -6.47
N PHE A 98 -7.68 10.34 -7.29
CA PHE A 98 -6.54 9.55 -6.79
C PHE A 98 -5.48 10.46 -6.16
N ILE A 99 -5.04 10.11 -4.96
CA ILE A 99 -3.95 10.83 -4.28
C ILE A 99 -2.65 10.06 -4.52
N TYR A 100 -1.72 10.71 -5.21
CA TYR A 100 -0.31 10.30 -5.31
C TYR A 100 0.59 11.51 -5.05
N ALA A 101 1.23 11.56 -3.89
CA ALA A 101 2.17 12.62 -3.54
C ALA A 101 3.53 12.02 -3.14
N PRO A 102 4.41 11.72 -4.12
CA PRO A 102 5.73 11.18 -3.86
C PRO A 102 6.73 12.28 -3.45
N GLU A 103 7.31 12.13 -2.27
CA GLU A 103 8.50 12.85 -1.80
C GLU A 103 9.74 11.95 -1.89
N LYS A 104 10.95 12.49 -1.64
CA LYS A 104 12.20 11.72 -1.77
C LYS A 104 12.21 10.44 -0.93
N LEU A 105 11.66 10.46 0.28
CA LEU A 105 11.74 9.34 1.24
C LEU A 105 10.36 8.95 1.79
N ARG A 106 9.28 9.49 1.22
CA ARG A 106 7.91 9.28 1.67
C ARG A 106 6.99 9.30 0.45
N VAL A 107 5.87 8.59 0.52
CA VAL A 107 4.76 8.73 -0.42
C VAL A 107 3.44 8.80 0.34
N ILE A 108 2.50 9.61 -0.14
CA ILE A 108 1.11 9.60 0.31
C ILE A 108 0.27 8.99 -0.81
N LEU A 109 -0.53 7.97 -0.47
CA LEU A 109 -1.47 7.29 -1.36
C LEU A 109 -2.87 7.32 -0.74
N GLY A 110 -3.91 7.47 -1.56
CA GLY A 110 -5.28 7.47 -1.07
C GLY A 110 -6.27 8.09 -2.05
N THR A 111 -7.34 8.67 -1.50
CA THR A 111 -8.45 9.24 -2.28
C THR A 111 -8.85 10.62 -1.75
N LYS A 112 -9.23 11.54 -2.65
CA LYS A 112 -9.85 12.83 -2.34
C LYS A 112 -11.35 12.70 -2.01
N VAL A 113 -11.93 11.52 -2.22
CA VAL A 113 -13.36 11.26 -1.98
C VAL A 113 -13.66 11.26 -0.48
N ARG A 114 -14.17 12.40 0.00
CA ARG A 114 -14.43 12.67 1.43
C ARG A 114 -15.20 11.58 2.16
N TYR A 115 -16.21 10.97 1.53
CA TYR A 115 -17.02 9.95 2.18
C TYR A 115 -16.31 8.59 2.34
N GLY A 116 -15.17 8.38 1.68
CA GLY A 116 -14.33 7.19 1.84
C GLY A 116 -13.91 6.97 3.31
N ARG A 117 -13.64 8.06 4.02
CA ARG A 117 -13.33 8.04 5.46
C ARG A 117 -14.43 7.35 6.28
N TYR A 118 -15.70 7.61 5.98
CA TYR A 118 -16.82 7.02 6.72
C TYR A 118 -16.89 5.51 6.51
N HIS A 119 -16.52 5.00 5.34
CA HIS A 119 -16.40 3.57 5.11
C HIS A 119 -15.21 2.99 5.87
N GLN A 120 -14.09 3.71 5.89
CA GLN A 120 -12.86 3.29 6.57
C GLN A 120 -13.05 3.10 8.07
N VAL A 121 -13.75 4.01 8.75
CA VAL A 121 -13.90 3.98 10.22
C VAL A 121 -15.29 3.54 10.70
N GLY A 122 -16.30 3.59 9.84
CA GLY A 122 -17.70 3.40 10.22
C GLY A 122 -18.31 4.66 10.85
N THR A 123 -19.63 4.62 11.08
CA THR A 123 -20.36 5.67 11.80
C THR A 123 -21.43 5.03 12.67
N ARG A 124 -22.12 5.82 13.50
CA ARG A 124 -23.28 5.35 14.28
C ARG A 124 -24.38 4.70 13.42
N ARG A 125 -24.52 5.11 12.16
CA ARG A 125 -25.59 4.67 11.25
C ARG A 125 -25.09 3.77 10.11
N MET A 126 -23.79 3.53 10.03
CA MET A 126 -23.19 2.79 8.93
C MET A 126 -22.08 1.89 9.46
N PRO A 127 -22.17 0.55 9.27
CA PRO A 127 -21.10 -0.34 9.68
C PRO A 127 -19.82 -0.02 8.90
N ARG A 128 -18.69 -0.26 9.56
CA ARG A 128 -17.36 -0.12 8.95
C ARG A 128 -17.21 -1.10 7.78
N ARG A 129 -16.74 -0.58 6.64
CA ARG A 129 -16.43 -1.34 5.43
C ARG A 129 -15.10 -0.79 4.91
N PRO A 130 -13.96 -1.22 5.46
CA PRO A 130 -12.67 -0.59 5.19
C PRO A 130 -12.40 -0.56 3.71
N ILE A 131 -12.19 0.63 3.16
CA ILE A 131 -11.84 0.82 1.74
C ILE A 131 -10.38 0.45 1.50
N LEU A 132 -9.57 0.56 2.55
CA LEU A 132 -8.14 0.26 2.57
C LEU A 132 -7.84 -0.77 3.64
N LYS A 133 -7.26 -1.89 3.24
CA LYS A 133 -6.71 -2.90 4.14
C LYS A 133 -5.36 -3.35 3.62
N LEU A 134 -4.29 -2.75 4.12
CA LEU A 134 -2.94 -3.25 3.88
C LEU A 134 -2.59 -4.20 5.02
N GLY A 135 -2.34 -5.46 4.66
CA GLY A 135 -1.85 -6.46 5.61
C GLY A 135 -0.33 -6.45 5.72
N LYS A 136 0.19 -7.37 6.53
CA LYS A 136 1.64 -7.63 6.62
C LYS A 136 2.24 -8.01 5.27
N ASP A 137 1.46 -8.66 4.41
CA ASP A 137 1.84 -9.06 3.06
C ASP A 137 2.17 -7.84 2.17
N ALA A 138 1.35 -6.78 2.22
CA ALA A 138 1.63 -5.54 1.51
C ALA A 138 2.91 -4.87 2.03
N ALA A 139 3.06 -4.77 3.36
CA ALA A 139 4.27 -4.20 3.97
C ALA A 139 5.54 -4.97 3.58
N VAL A 140 5.49 -6.30 3.56
CA VAL A 140 6.60 -7.15 3.12
C VAL A 140 6.88 -6.95 1.63
N GLN A 141 5.85 -6.92 0.79
CA GLN A 141 6.02 -6.73 -0.65
C GLN A 141 6.65 -5.39 -0.98
N TRP A 142 6.18 -4.31 -0.36
CA TRP A 142 6.74 -2.97 -0.55
C TRP A 142 8.16 -2.84 -0.01
N ALA A 143 8.44 -3.47 1.14
CA ALA A 143 9.80 -3.55 1.65
C ALA A 143 10.74 -4.28 0.68
N ARG A 144 10.26 -5.36 0.03
CA ARG A 144 11.02 -6.06 -1.02
C ARG A 144 11.25 -5.18 -2.24
N MET A 145 10.24 -4.47 -2.73
CA MET A 145 10.39 -3.53 -3.86
C MET A 145 11.44 -2.45 -3.55
N ILE A 146 11.38 -1.84 -2.36
CA ILE A 146 12.35 -0.83 -1.92
C ILE A 146 13.75 -1.43 -1.81
N HIS A 147 13.87 -2.61 -1.19
CA HIS A 147 15.15 -3.30 -1.09
C HIS A 147 15.74 -3.59 -2.48
N GLN A 148 14.97 -4.16 -3.40
CA GLN A 148 15.42 -4.45 -4.75
C GLN A 148 15.89 -3.19 -5.48
N TYR A 149 15.10 -2.11 -5.43
CA TYR A 149 15.47 -0.84 -6.03
C TYR A 149 16.80 -0.29 -5.48
N LEU A 150 17.01 -0.35 -4.16
CA LEU A 150 18.24 0.14 -3.53
C LEU A 150 19.49 -0.63 -3.98
N PHE A 151 19.35 -1.94 -4.21
CA PHE A 151 20.43 -2.79 -4.73
C PHE A 151 20.70 -2.54 -6.21
N GLU A 152 19.66 -2.39 -7.03
CA GLU A 152 19.79 -2.20 -8.49
C GLU A 152 20.27 -0.78 -8.84
N SER A 153 19.84 0.23 -8.10
CA SER A 153 20.19 1.63 -8.39
C SER A 153 21.61 2.01 -7.96
N GLY A 154 22.40 1.08 -7.42
CA GLY A 154 23.75 1.34 -6.89
C GLY A 154 23.79 2.29 -5.68
N GLN A 155 22.64 2.67 -5.12
CA GLN A 155 22.57 3.39 -3.83
C GLN A 155 23.06 2.51 -2.68
N PHE A 156 23.11 1.19 -2.91
CA PHE A 156 23.79 0.22 -2.08
C PHE A 156 24.70 -0.66 -2.93
N SER A 157 26.01 -0.63 -2.68
CA SER A 157 26.93 -1.57 -3.33
C SER A 157 26.83 -2.94 -2.66
N ARG A 158 26.85 -4.03 -3.44
CA ARG A 158 27.14 -5.36 -2.88
C ARG A 158 28.42 -5.23 -2.05
N ALA A 159 28.41 -5.70 -0.81
CA ALA A 159 29.66 -5.95 -0.10
C ALA A 159 30.53 -6.80 -1.04
N LYS A 160 31.78 -6.37 -1.29
CA LYS A 160 32.73 -7.20 -2.05
C LYS A 160 32.67 -8.61 -1.45
N PRO A 161 32.48 -9.68 -2.25
CA PRO A 161 32.60 -11.03 -1.73
C PRO A 161 33.92 -11.08 -0.99
N ILE A 162 33.91 -11.58 0.26
CA ILE A 162 35.11 -11.81 1.04
C ILE A 162 35.99 -12.66 0.15
N SER A 163 37.01 -12.04 -0.44
CA SER A 163 38.00 -12.77 -1.22
C SER A 163 38.63 -13.71 -0.23
N MET A 164 38.26 -14.99 -0.33
CA MET A 164 38.85 -16.09 0.40
C MET A 164 40.33 -16.05 0.03
N GLN A 165 41.14 -15.35 0.84
CA GLN A 165 42.59 -15.36 0.71
C GLN A 165 42.98 -16.82 0.91
N ARG A 166 43.21 -17.53 -0.19
CA ARG A 166 43.88 -18.81 -0.18
C ARG A 166 45.22 -18.58 0.50
N ARG A 167 45.32 -18.98 1.77
CA ARG A 167 46.59 -19.26 2.42
C ARG A 167 47.31 -20.31 1.55
N ARG A 168 48.18 -19.84 0.67
CA ARG A 168 49.30 -20.61 0.17
C ARG A 168 50.54 -20.07 0.86
N LYS A 169 51.07 -20.84 1.80
CA LYS A 169 52.50 -20.99 2.05
C LYS A 169 52.68 -22.21 2.95
N GLY A 170 53.11 -23.30 2.33
CA GLY A 170 53.50 -24.57 2.92
C GLY A 170 54.19 -25.37 1.82
N ALA A 171 55.39 -25.86 2.13
CA ALA A 171 56.46 -26.38 1.28
C ALA A 171 57.31 -25.32 0.59
#